data_AF-A0A4Q8U921-F1
#
_entry.id   AF-A0A4Q8U921-F1
#
_cell.length_a   1.000
_cell.length_b   1.000
_cell.length_c   1.000
_cell.angle_alpha   90.00
_cell.angle_beta   90.00
_cell.angle_gamma   90.00
#
_symmetry.space_group_name_H-M   'P 1'
#
loop_
_entity.id
_entity.type
_entity.pdbx_description
1 polymer ?
#
loop_
_entity_poly.entity_id
_entity_poly.type
_entity_poly.pdbx_seq_one_letter_code
_entity_poly.pdbx_strand_id
1 'polypeptide(L)'
;MDKKLSLLIKKLNELKDTVNNANIDARGFQAHGWNIVHLNKNQVIYLISNKISMLESYGNKSVSDGFANVIDDHIEKIESLNNTSKSYFTNNQQHLVHIIPVFLLTLQTIFSDIDHELFSYENLQDKKLLPKSLSARLRGVKNSIDRIEESSEGLKGKVKSINDAHEAAENLPTDLESLKEARAELLEMTSTAKKEFETTKKELSQLKDEAALMKNNAKNAALEIEKLKEIASKHENQASKLVEKCDDALQITTTQGLAAGFDQKAKELKSSIWIWIFALLIALGSGAWLGAERVNEFTKVLGEQLTAGQAILHTIMAIFSIGGPLWLAWLATQQINQRFKLSEDYSYKATVAKSFTGFKKFAERFSPDTEERLFNSTLDRFDEMPLRLINGKDYNSPWHEFIDSEAFKNATKAFPNLVTEAGKFASRTKLKEKPKPQKDSNIDKPKLEE
;
A
#
# COMPACT_ATOMS: atom_id res chain seq x y z
N MET A 1 -108.00 0.87 -45.99
CA MET A 1 -108.14 0.95 -44.53
C MET A 1 -107.63 -0.37 -43.99
N ASP A 2 -106.99 -0.40 -42.82
CA ASP A 2 -106.53 -1.66 -42.23
C ASP A 2 -107.70 -2.65 -42.15
N LYS A 3 -107.49 -3.89 -42.58
CA LYS A 3 -108.55 -4.92 -42.64
C LYS A 3 -109.21 -5.12 -41.27
N LYS A 4 -108.43 -5.04 -40.18
CA LYS A 4 -108.94 -5.21 -38.82
C LYS A 4 -109.72 -3.97 -38.34
N LEU A 5 -109.26 -2.78 -38.70
CA LEU A 5 -109.97 -1.52 -38.41
C LEU A 5 -111.32 -1.46 -39.14
N SER A 6 -111.37 -1.87 -40.41
CA SER A 6 -112.62 -1.99 -41.15
C SER A 6 -113.57 -3.02 -40.53
N LEU A 7 -113.04 -4.12 -39.99
CA LEU A 7 -113.83 -5.14 -39.29
C LEU A 7 -114.41 -4.60 -37.96
N LEU A 8 -113.62 -3.85 -37.18
CA LEU A 8 -114.08 -3.18 -35.96
C LEU A 8 -115.22 -2.20 -36.25
N ILE A 9 -115.07 -1.36 -37.28
CA ILE A 9 -116.12 -0.43 -37.72
C ILE A 9 -117.40 -1.18 -38.12
N LYS A 10 -117.25 -2.31 -38.82
CA LYS A 10 -118.39 -3.16 -39.19
C LYS A 10 -119.11 -3.70 -37.95
N LYS A 11 -118.40 -4.23 -36.96
CA LYS A 11 -118.98 -4.75 -35.71
C LYS A 11 -119.65 -3.66 -34.86
N LEU A 12 -119.08 -2.45 -34.83
CA LEU A 12 -119.73 -1.30 -34.18
C LEU A 12 -121.02 -0.88 -34.89
N ASN A 13 -121.07 -0.95 -36.23
CA ASN A 13 -122.31 -0.74 -36.97
C ASN A 13 -123.36 -1.82 -36.68
N GLU A 14 -122.96 -3.10 -36.61
CA GLU A 14 -123.87 -4.20 -36.22
C GLU A 14 -124.43 -3.98 -34.80
N LEU A 15 -123.61 -3.52 -33.85
CA LEU A 15 -124.03 -3.17 -32.49
C LEU A 15 -125.02 -1.99 -32.49
N LYS A 16 -124.72 -0.94 -33.27
CA LYS A 16 -125.59 0.23 -33.45
C LYS A 16 -126.95 -0.18 -34.00
N ASP A 17 -126.98 -1.07 -34.99
CA ASP A 17 -128.21 -1.55 -35.61
C ASP A 17 -129.05 -2.38 -34.62
N THR A 18 -128.43 -3.22 -33.79
CA THR A 18 -129.10 -3.94 -32.69
C THR A 18 -129.80 -2.97 -31.73
N VAL A 19 -129.10 -1.91 -31.30
CA VAL A 19 -129.67 -0.88 -30.42
C VAL A 19 -130.80 -0.13 -31.14
N ASN A 20 -130.62 0.21 -32.41
CA ASN A 20 -131.61 0.93 -33.21
C ASN A 20 -132.91 0.12 -33.44
N ASN A 21 -132.80 -1.19 -33.62
CA ASN A 21 -133.94 -2.08 -33.88
C ASN A 21 -134.68 -2.51 -32.60
N ALA A 22 -134.10 -2.30 -31.42
CA ALA A 22 -134.76 -2.62 -30.15
C ALA A 22 -136.02 -1.77 -29.93
N ASN A 23 -137.16 -2.43 -29.69
CA ASN A 23 -138.44 -1.76 -29.43
C ASN A 23 -138.52 -1.32 -27.95
N ILE A 24 -138.19 -0.05 -27.68
CA ILE A 24 -138.17 0.58 -26.35
C ILE A 24 -139.10 1.81 -26.39
N ASP A 25 -139.90 2.00 -25.33
CA ASP A 25 -140.90 3.09 -25.25
C ASP A 25 -140.26 4.48 -25.43
N ALA A 26 -141.02 5.42 -25.98
CA ALA A 26 -140.63 6.80 -26.25
C ALA A 26 -140.25 7.59 -24.98
N ARG A 27 -140.74 7.16 -23.81
CA ARG A 27 -140.34 7.68 -22.49
C ARG A 27 -138.89 7.33 -22.10
N GLY A 28 -138.20 6.53 -22.92
CA GLY A 28 -136.79 6.20 -22.77
C GLY A 28 -136.49 5.28 -21.59
N PHE A 29 -135.21 5.15 -21.24
CA PHE A 29 -134.78 4.30 -20.13
C PHE A 29 -135.30 4.79 -18.76
N GLN A 30 -135.61 6.09 -18.67
CA GLN A 30 -136.06 6.78 -17.45
C GLN A 30 -137.51 6.44 -17.04
N ALA A 31 -138.27 5.73 -17.88
CA ALA A 31 -139.61 5.27 -17.54
C ALA A 31 -139.63 4.24 -16.38
N HIS A 32 -138.47 3.69 -16.03
CA HIS A 32 -138.32 2.48 -15.23
C HIS A 32 -137.61 2.68 -13.87
N GLY A 33 -137.40 3.93 -13.41
CA GLY A 33 -136.94 4.23 -12.03
C GLY A 33 -135.71 5.15 -11.91
N TRP A 34 -135.32 5.48 -10.67
CA TRP A 34 -134.16 6.34 -10.33
C TRP A 34 -132.79 5.66 -10.52
N ASN A 35 -132.77 4.33 -10.62
CA ASN A 35 -131.57 3.50 -10.66
C ASN A 35 -131.10 3.18 -12.10
N ILE A 36 -131.48 4.01 -13.07
CA ILE A 36 -131.15 3.85 -14.48
C ILE A 36 -130.36 5.06 -14.97
N VAL A 37 -129.48 4.86 -15.95
CA VAL A 37 -128.70 5.95 -16.54
C VAL A 37 -129.61 7.02 -17.15
N HIS A 38 -129.18 8.28 -17.05
CA HIS A 38 -129.92 9.42 -17.59
C HIS A 38 -129.83 9.57 -19.11
N LEU A 39 -129.36 8.56 -19.83
CA LEU A 39 -129.29 8.56 -21.28
C LEU A 39 -130.61 8.06 -21.90
N ASN A 40 -130.81 8.37 -23.17
CA ASN A 40 -131.84 7.78 -24.00
C ASN A 40 -131.22 6.92 -25.12
N LYS A 41 -132.07 6.13 -25.80
CA LYS A 41 -131.65 5.27 -26.91
C LYS A 41 -130.90 6.05 -28.00
N ASN A 42 -131.37 7.24 -28.37
CA ASN A 42 -130.76 8.05 -29.42
C ASN A 42 -129.36 8.54 -29.05
N GLN A 43 -129.12 8.85 -27.77
CA GLN A 43 -127.80 9.24 -27.26
C GLN A 43 -126.82 8.07 -27.26
N VAL A 44 -127.29 6.85 -26.98
CA VAL A 44 -126.46 5.64 -27.10
C VAL A 44 -126.06 5.40 -28.57
N ILE A 45 -127.01 5.57 -29.51
CA ILE A 45 -126.73 5.48 -30.95
C ILE A 45 -125.74 6.57 -31.38
N TYR A 46 -125.91 7.79 -30.88
CA TYR A 46 -125.01 8.90 -31.17
C TYR A 46 -123.57 8.63 -30.69
N LEU A 47 -123.41 8.07 -29.50
CA LEU A 47 -122.10 7.71 -28.94
C LEU A 47 -121.34 6.72 -29.86
N ILE A 48 -122.02 5.68 -30.35
CA ILE A 48 -121.43 4.70 -31.27
C ILE A 48 -121.12 5.37 -32.63
N SER A 49 -122.04 6.20 -33.13
CA SER A 49 -121.90 6.87 -34.42
C SER A 49 -120.71 7.83 -34.45
N ASN A 50 -120.53 8.61 -33.38
CA ASN A 50 -119.41 9.55 -33.27
C ASN A 50 -118.06 8.81 -33.31
N LYS A 51 -117.95 7.68 -32.59
CA LYS A 51 -116.72 6.89 -32.62
C LYS A 51 -116.48 6.25 -33.98
N ILE A 52 -117.52 5.76 -34.66
CA ILE A 52 -117.41 5.26 -36.04
C ILE A 52 -116.86 6.35 -36.96
N SER A 53 -117.42 7.56 -36.96
CA SER A 53 -116.93 8.67 -37.79
C SER A 53 -115.48 9.05 -37.48
N MET A 54 -115.08 9.00 -36.20
CA MET A 54 -113.70 9.23 -35.79
C MET A 54 -112.76 8.15 -36.33
N LEU A 55 -113.14 6.86 -36.25
CA LEU A 55 -112.36 5.76 -36.82
C LEU A 55 -112.30 5.81 -38.35
N GLU A 56 -113.37 6.25 -39.02
CA GLU A 56 -113.39 6.48 -40.47
C GLU A 56 -112.40 7.58 -40.89
N SER A 57 -112.27 8.64 -40.08
CA SER A 57 -111.33 9.74 -40.33
C SER A 57 -109.85 9.29 -40.28
N TYR A 58 -109.55 8.17 -39.62
CA TYR A 58 -108.21 7.56 -39.59
C TYR A 58 -107.78 7.06 -40.98
N GLY A 59 -108.74 6.69 -41.84
CA GLY A 59 -108.53 6.40 -43.25
C GLY A 59 -107.64 5.17 -43.51
N ASN A 60 -106.70 5.29 -44.46
CA ASN A 60 -105.84 4.19 -44.93
C ASN A 60 -104.48 4.09 -44.21
N LYS A 61 -104.32 4.73 -43.05
CA LYS A 61 -103.05 4.72 -42.31
C LYS A 61 -102.87 3.38 -41.61
N SER A 62 -101.62 2.92 -41.50
CA SER A 62 -101.32 1.74 -40.68
C SER A 62 -101.73 2.02 -39.25
N VAL A 63 -102.22 1.00 -38.57
CA VAL A 63 -102.55 1.05 -37.15
C VAL A 63 -101.25 1.16 -36.31
N SER A 64 -101.30 1.62 -35.05
CA SER A 64 -100.14 1.57 -34.14
C SER A 64 -99.88 0.12 -33.70
N ASP A 65 -98.62 -0.24 -33.43
CA ASP A 65 -98.29 -1.61 -33.00
C ASP A 65 -99.03 -2.00 -31.70
N GLY A 66 -99.25 -1.03 -30.80
CA GLY A 66 -100.07 -1.20 -29.61
C GLY A 66 -101.52 -1.54 -29.95
N PHE A 67 -102.20 -0.74 -30.78
CA PHE A 67 -103.58 -1.03 -31.17
C PHE A 67 -103.71 -2.34 -31.98
N ALA A 68 -102.73 -2.69 -32.81
CA ALA A 68 -102.75 -3.91 -33.60
C ALA A 68 -102.82 -5.19 -32.73
N ASN A 69 -102.31 -5.12 -31.49
CA ASN A 69 -102.34 -6.22 -30.52
C ASN A 69 -103.67 -6.33 -29.76
N VAL A 70 -104.40 -5.23 -29.60
CA VAL A 70 -105.65 -5.20 -28.80
C VAL A 70 -106.90 -5.18 -29.68
N ILE A 71 -106.79 -4.86 -30.96
CA ILE A 71 -107.94 -4.68 -31.86
C ILE A 71 -108.80 -5.95 -32.00
N ASP A 72 -108.19 -7.15 -31.99
CA ASP A 72 -108.95 -8.40 -32.11
C ASP A 72 -109.77 -8.67 -30.84
N ASP A 73 -109.22 -8.38 -29.66
CA ASP A 73 -109.90 -8.47 -28.36
C ASP A 73 -111.05 -7.45 -28.26
N HIS A 74 -110.86 -6.22 -28.75
CA HIS A 74 -111.94 -5.23 -28.82
C HIS A 74 -113.08 -5.67 -29.76
N ILE A 75 -112.74 -6.25 -30.91
CA ILE A 75 -113.71 -6.82 -31.85
C ILE A 75 -114.55 -7.91 -31.17
N GLU A 76 -113.90 -8.84 -30.47
CA GLU A 76 -114.57 -9.93 -29.74
C GLU A 76 -115.47 -9.41 -28.61
N LYS A 77 -115.01 -8.41 -27.85
CA LYS A 77 -115.80 -7.76 -26.79
C LYS A 77 -117.03 -7.05 -27.35
N ILE A 78 -116.91 -6.34 -28.47
CA ILE A 78 -118.04 -5.69 -29.15
C ILE A 78 -119.04 -6.74 -29.66
N GLU A 79 -118.54 -7.84 -30.22
CA GLU A 79 -119.39 -8.94 -30.69
C GLU A 79 -120.14 -9.62 -29.53
N SER A 80 -119.46 -9.89 -28.43
CA SER A 80 -120.06 -10.43 -27.20
C SER A 80 -121.10 -9.48 -26.61
N LEU A 81 -120.80 -8.17 -26.59
CA LEU A 81 -121.74 -7.14 -26.17
C LEU A 81 -122.94 -7.07 -27.11
N ASN A 82 -122.76 -7.22 -28.43
CA ASN A 82 -123.84 -7.22 -29.41
C ASN A 82 -124.77 -8.42 -29.20
N ASN A 83 -124.21 -9.62 -29.00
CA ASN A 83 -124.98 -10.84 -28.76
C ASN A 83 -125.80 -10.75 -27.46
N THR A 84 -125.20 -10.23 -26.39
CA THR A 84 -125.91 -9.96 -25.12
C THR A 84 -127.02 -8.93 -25.33
N SER A 85 -126.72 -7.87 -26.10
CA SER A 85 -127.67 -6.79 -26.38
C SER A 85 -128.89 -7.27 -27.18
N LYS A 86 -128.74 -8.23 -28.12
CA LYS A 86 -129.89 -8.80 -28.86
C LYS A 86 -130.95 -9.43 -27.95
N SER A 87 -130.52 -10.08 -26.87
CA SER A 87 -131.43 -10.77 -25.94
C SER A 87 -131.96 -9.86 -24.84
N TYR A 88 -131.11 -8.97 -24.31
CA TYR A 88 -131.42 -8.22 -23.08
C TYR A 88 -131.69 -6.73 -23.32
N PHE A 89 -131.30 -6.15 -24.47
CA PHE A 89 -131.61 -4.76 -24.79
C PHE A 89 -133.07 -4.62 -25.28
N THR A 90 -134.01 -4.82 -24.36
CA THR A 90 -135.46 -4.92 -24.59
C THR A 90 -136.22 -3.99 -23.64
N ASN A 91 -137.51 -3.71 -23.89
CA ASN A 91 -138.33 -2.88 -22.99
C ASN A 91 -138.74 -3.60 -21.70
N ASN A 92 -137.77 -4.16 -20.98
CA ASN A 92 -137.93 -4.79 -19.67
C ASN A 92 -137.09 -4.02 -18.65
N GLN A 93 -137.72 -3.53 -17.58
CA GLN A 93 -137.09 -2.77 -16.51
C GLN A 93 -135.84 -3.45 -15.93
N GLN A 94 -135.93 -4.74 -15.59
CA GLN A 94 -134.82 -5.48 -14.99
C GLN A 94 -133.66 -5.62 -15.97
N HIS A 95 -133.95 -5.86 -17.25
CA HIS A 95 -132.91 -5.95 -18.26
C HIS A 95 -132.22 -4.61 -18.48
N LEU A 96 -132.99 -3.51 -18.63
CA LEU A 96 -132.45 -2.17 -18.90
C LEU A 96 -131.55 -1.66 -17.77
N VAL A 97 -131.95 -1.88 -16.50
CA VAL A 97 -131.15 -1.48 -15.31
C VAL A 97 -129.74 -2.09 -15.34
N HIS A 98 -129.59 -3.32 -15.83
CA HIS A 98 -128.31 -4.01 -15.85
C HIS A 98 -127.55 -3.87 -17.17
N ILE A 99 -128.24 -3.99 -18.31
CA ILE A 99 -127.59 -4.04 -19.62
C ILE A 99 -127.02 -2.68 -20.03
N ILE A 100 -127.70 -1.56 -19.70
CA ILE A 100 -127.25 -0.25 -20.17
C ILE A 100 -125.94 0.19 -19.50
N PRO A 101 -125.76 0.08 -18.16
CA PRO A 101 -124.47 0.38 -17.55
C PRO A 101 -123.35 -0.52 -18.05
N VAL A 102 -123.60 -1.83 -18.20
CA VAL A 102 -122.62 -2.77 -18.76
C VAL A 102 -122.22 -2.36 -20.17
N PHE A 103 -123.20 -2.04 -21.02
CA PHE A 103 -122.99 -1.58 -22.38
C PHE A 103 -122.12 -0.32 -22.45
N LEU A 104 -122.46 0.70 -21.67
CA LEU A 104 -121.73 1.97 -21.65
C LEU A 104 -120.32 1.81 -21.09
N LEU A 105 -120.15 1.02 -20.02
CA LEU A 105 -118.85 0.80 -19.41
C LEU A 105 -117.92 0.04 -20.36
N THR A 106 -118.42 -1.03 -21.00
CA THR A 106 -117.65 -1.77 -22.02
C THR A 106 -117.25 -0.87 -23.17
N LEU A 107 -118.18 -0.08 -23.73
CA LEU A 107 -117.84 0.86 -24.80
C LEU A 107 -116.87 1.95 -24.35
N GLN A 108 -117.01 2.47 -23.12
CA GLN A 108 -116.11 3.48 -22.59
C GLN A 108 -114.68 2.95 -22.49
N THR A 109 -114.49 1.72 -21.98
CA THR A 109 -113.16 1.10 -21.91
C THR A 109 -112.54 0.94 -23.29
N ILE A 110 -113.30 0.40 -24.25
CA ILE A 110 -112.82 0.19 -25.63
C ILE A 110 -112.49 1.54 -26.30
N PHE A 111 -113.38 2.52 -26.15
CA PHE A 111 -113.22 3.83 -26.80
C PHE A 111 -112.04 4.61 -26.22
N SER A 112 -111.80 4.52 -24.91
CA SER A 112 -110.65 5.15 -24.26
C SER A 112 -109.33 4.56 -24.77
N ASP A 113 -109.28 3.24 -24.97
CA ASP A 113 -108.07 2.56 -25.47
C ASP A 113 -107.80 2.91 -26.94
N ILE A 114 -108.85 2.94 -27.77
CA ILE A 114 -108.80 3.45 -29.14
C ILE A 114 -108.21 4.87 -29.18
N ASP A 115 -108.64 5.75 -28.27
CA ASP A 115 -108.20 7.15 -28.25
C ASP A 115 -106.73 7.28 -27.86
N HIS A 116 -106.28 6.51 -26.86
CA HIS A 116 -104.87 6.48 -26.47
C HIS A 116 -103.97 5.95 -27.59
N GLU A 117 -104.33 4.80 -28.16
CA GLU A 117 -103.44 4.11 -29.09
C GLU A 117 -103.42 4.74 -30.48
N LEU A 118 -104.56 5.23 -30.99
CA LEU A 118 -104.63 5.78 -32.34
C LEU A 118 -104.45 7.30 -32.40
N PHE A 119 -104.77 8.03 -31.33
CA PHE A 119 -104.88 9.49 -31.36
C PHE A 119 -103.98 10.21 -30.32
N SER A 120 -102.96 9.56 -29.75
CA SER A 120 -101.94 10.22 -28.92
C SER A 120 -101.07 11.21 -29.71
N TYR A 121 -100.54 12.24 -29.02
CA TYR A 121 -99.74 13.30 -29.66
C TYR A 121 -98.51 12.79 -30.44
N GLU A 122 -97.83 11.78 -29.92
CA GLU A 122 -96.67 11.15 -30.56
C GLU A 122 -97.07 10.44 -31.85
N ASN A 123 -98.16 9.67 -31.82
CA ASN A 123 -98.69 8.96 -32.99
C ASN A 123 -99.28 9.93 -34.04
N LEU A 124 -99.84 11.05 -33.59
CA LEU A 124 -100.34 12.12 -34.48
C LEU A 124 -99.19 12.83 -35.23
N GLN A 125 -98.05 13.03 -34.57
CA GLN A 125 -96.86 13.68 -35.14
C GLN A 125 -96.21 12.81 -36.22
N ASP A 126 -96.01 11.53 -35.94
CA ASP A 126 -95.34 10.59 -36.85
C ASP A 126 -96.16 10.35 -38.12
N LYS A 127 -97.49 10.20 -37.98
CA LYS A 127 -98.38 9.88 -39.12
C LYS A 127 -98.95 11.11 -39.85
N LYS A 128 -98.34 12.30 -39.68
CA LYS A 128 -98.75 13.56 -40.32
C LYS A 128 -100.24 13.89 -40.11
N LEU A 129 -100.76 13.58 -38.93
CA LEU A 129 -102.13 13.91 -38.53
C LEU A 129 -102.20 15.31 -37.89
N LEU A 130 -101.05 15.91 -37.54
CA LEU A 130 -100.97 17.28 -37.03
C LEU A 130 -101.17 18.34 -38.12
N PRO A 131 -101.83 19.49 -37.81
CA PRO A 131 -101.92 20.63 -38.71
C PRO A 131 -100.55 21.16 -39.13
N LYS A 132 -100.37 21.48 -40.42
CA LYS A 132 -99.08 21.91 -41.01
C LYS A 132 -98.46 23.13 -40.31
N SER A 133 -99.28 24.06 -39.81
CA SER A 133 -98.82 25.28 -39.14
C SER A 133 -98.09 25.01 -37.83
N LEU A 134 -98.51 23.97 -37.08
CA LEU A 134 -97.91 23.61 -35.80
C LEU A 134 -96.53 22.97 -36.01
N SER A 135 -96.42 22.08 -37.00
CA SER A 135 -95.16 21.41 -37.35
C SER A 135 -94.09 22.39 -37.84
N ALA A 136 -94.48 23.41 -38.62
CA ALA A 136 -93.56 24.44 -39.11
C ALA A 136 -92.98 25.30 -37.97
N ARG A 137 -93.82 25.70 -36.99
CA ARG A 137 -93.37 26.46 -35.82
C ARG A 137 -92.37 25.68 -34.97
N LEU A 138 -92.62 24.40 -34.74
CA LEU A 138 -91.75 23.56 -33.90
C LEU A 138 -90.33 23.44 -34.50
N ARG A 139 -90.23 23.27 -35.82
CA ARG A 139 -88.94 23.24 -36.53
C ARG A 139 -88.19 24.57 -36.44
N GLY A 140 -88.91 25.69 -36.53
CA GLY A 140 -88.32 27.02 -36.40
C GLY A 140 -87.68 27.24 -35.02
N VAL A 141 -88.36 26.81 -33.96
CA VAL A 141 -87.84 26.91 -32.58
C VAL A 141 -86.58 26.06 -32.40
N LYS A 142 -86.57 24.83 -32.93
CA LYS A 142 -85.39 23.95 -32.86
C LYS A 142 -84.16 24.59 -33.49
N ASN A 143 -84.29 25.14 -34.70
CA ASN A 143 -83.17 25.78 -35.40
C ASN A 143 -82.62 27.01 -34.66
N SER A 144 -83.48 27.74 -33.94
CA SER A 144 -83.05 28.88 -33.13
C SER A 144 -82.22 28.45 -31.91
N ILE A 145 -82.55 27.31 -31.29
CA ILE A 145 -81.78 26.76 -30.17
C ILE A 145 -80.41 26.30 -30.64
N ASP A 146 -80.35 25.53 -31.72
CA ASP A 146 -79.09 24.99 -32.26
C ASP A 146 -78.11 26.14 -32.61
N ARG A 147 -78.60 27.28 -33.12
CA ARG A 147 -77.79 28.48 -33.39
C ARG A 147 -77.24 29.18 -32.14
N ILE A 148 -78.00 29.21 -31.05
CA ILE A 148 -77.56 29.83 -29.80
C ILE A 148 -76.41 29.02 -29.19
N GLU A 149 -76.51 27.69 -29.25
CA GLU A 149 -75.48 26.78 -28.74
C GLU A 149 -74.14 26.96 -29.46
N GLU A 150 -74.13 26.99 -30.79
CA GLU A 150 -72.92 27.22 -31.60
C GLU A 150 -72.25 28.58 -31.28
N SER A 151 -73.05 29.62 -31.06
CA SER A 151 -72.53 30.96 -30.72
C SER A 151 -71.93 31.06 -29.30
N SER A 152 -72.43 30.26 -28.36
CA SER A 152 -71.97 30.23 -26.97
C SER A 152 -70.56 29.64 -26.84
N GLU A 153 -70.28 28.61 -27.63
CA GLU A 153 -68.98 27.94 -27.64
C GLU A 153 -67.86 28.87 -28.17
N GLY A 154 -68.14 29.62 -29.23
CA GLY A 154 -67.21 30.65 -29.74
C GLY A 154 -66.96 31.79 -28.75
N LEU A 155 -67.95 32.17 -27.94
CA LEU A 155 -67.79 33.21 -26.91
C LEU A 155 -66.91 32.73 -25.75
N LYS A 156 -67.08 31.46 -25.33
CA LYS A 156 -66.27 30.84 -24.27
C LYS A 156 -64.78 30.83 -24.61
N GLY A 157 -64.42 30.51 -25.86
CA GLY A 157 -63.04 30.54 -26.33
C GLY A 157 -62.42 31.94 -26.27
N LYS A 158 -63.15 32.96 -26.72
CA LYS A 158 -62.68 34.36 -26.68
C LYS A 158 -62.47 34.88 -25.25
N VAL A 159 -63.38 34.56 -24.34
CA VAL A 159 -63.26 34.95 -22.93
C VAL A 159 -62.04 34.30 -22.29
N LYS A 160 -61.76 33.02 -22.60
CA LYS A 160 -60.55 32.35 -22.13
C LYS A 160 -59.28 33.07 -22.58
N SER A 161 -59.15 33.36 -23.87
CA SER A 161 -57.96 34.07 -24.39
C SER A 161 -57.78 35.46 -23.79
N ILE A 162 -58.87 36.17 -23.50
CA ILE A 162 -58.81 37.49 -22.83
C ILE A 162 -58.28 37.34 -21.40
N ASN A 163 -58.79 36.36 -20.64
CA ASN A 163 -58.32 36.11 -19.29
C ASN A 163 -56.86 35.66 -19.25
N ASP A 164 -56.46 34.75 -20.15
CA ASP A 164 -55.07 34.27 -20.25
C ASP A 164 -54.11 35.44 -20.57
N ALA A 165 -54.52 36.35 -21.48
CA ALA A 165 -53.72 37.54 -21.81
C ALA A 165 -53.67 38.56 -20.65
N HIS A 166 -54.78 38.70 -19.90
CA HIS A 166 -54.83 39.58 -18.73
C HIS A 166 -53.92 39.07 -17.61
N GLU A 167 -53.96 37.77 -17.32
CA GLU A 167 -53.10 37.12 -16.32
C GLU A 167 -51.61 37.23 -16.70
N ALA A 168 -51.28 37.04 -17.97
CA ALA A 168 -49.92 37.24 -18.46
C ALA A 168 -49.45 38.71 -18.33
N ALA A 169 -50.34 39.67 -18.57
CA ALA A 169 -50.03 41.10 -18.41
C ALA A 169 -49.86 41.51 -16.95
N GLU A 170 -50.64 40.92 -16.03
CA GLU A 170 -50.56 41.15 -14.59
C GLU A 170 -49.23 40.64 -14.00
N ASN A 171 -48.73 39.52 -14.53
CA ASN A 171 -47.48 38.90 -14.06
C ASN A 171 -46.21 39.51 -14.70
N LEU A 172 -46.33 40.19 -15.84
CA LEU A 172 -45.20 40.76 -16.59
C LEU A 172 -44.29 41.71 -15.78
N PRO A 173 -44.80 42.60 -14.89
CA PRO A 173 -43.95 43.47 -14.07
C PRO A 173 -43.09 42.67 -13.09
N THR A 174 -43.65 41.64 -12.46
CA THR A 174 -42.95 40.78 -11.51
C THR A 174 -41.85 39.97 -12.19
N ASP A 175 -42.14 39.44 -13.38
CA ASP A 175 -41.16 38.74 -14.21
C ASP A 175 -40.02 39.68 -14.65
N LEU A 176 -40.35 40.91 -15.04
CA LEU A 176 -39.35 41.93 -15.42
C LEU A 176 -38.42 42.30 -14.27
N GLU A 177 -38.94 42.48 -13.06
CA GLU A 177 -38.10 42.80 -11.91
C GLU A 177 -37.21 41.60 -11.53
N SER A 178 -37.77 40.38 -11.53
CA SER A 178 -37.00 39.15 -11.30
C SER A 178 -35.87 38.98 -12.32
N LEU A 179 -36.13 39.29 -13.60
CA LEU A 179 -35.13 39.20 -14.66
C LEU A 179 -34.04 40.27 -14.55
N LYS A 180 -34.39 41.44 -14.01
CA LYS A 180 -33.45 42.53 -13.73
C LYS A 180 -32.56 42.22 -12.53
N GLU A 181 -33.11 41.62 -11.48
CA GLU A 181 -32.34 41.09 -10.34
C GLU A 181 -31.37 40.00 -10.77
N ALA A 182 -31.85 38.99 -11.52
CA ALA A 182 -31.00 37.93 -12.05
C ALA A 182 -29.86 38.46 -12.94
N ARG A 183 -30.13 39.51 -13.73
CA ARG A 183 -29.10 40.17 -14.54
C ARG A 183 -28.06 40.90 -13.68
N ALA A 184 -28.48 41.57 -12.61
CA ALA A 184 -27.58 42.26 -11.69
C ALA A 184 -26.66 41.25 -10.99
N GLU A 185 -27.20 40.15 -10.49
CA GLU A 185 -26.44 39.06 -9.88
C GLU A 185 -25.44 38.43 -10.86
N LEU A 186 -25.85 38.19 -12.12
CA LEU A 186 -24.96 37.70 -13.17
C LEU A 186 -23.77 38.64 -13.45
N LEU A 187 -24.02 39.96 -13.46
CA LEU A 187 -22.97 40.96 -13.65
C LEU A 187 -21.99 40.98 -12.47
N GLU A 188 -22.49 40.82 -11.25
CA GLU A 188 -21.67 40.73 -10.04
C GLU A 188 -20.81 39.46 -10.04
N MET A 189 -21.40 38.30 -10.33
CA MET A 189 -20.67 37.03 -10.50
C MET A 189 -19.60 37.12 -11.60
N THR A 190 -19.91 37.76 -12.72
CA THR A 190 -18.93 37.93 -13.81
C THR A 190 -17.77 38.84 -13.40
N SER A 191 -18.06 39.87 -12.60
CA SER A 191 -17.05 40.80 -12.07
C SER A 191 -16.12 40.12 -11.06
N THR A 192 -16.68 39.34 -10.13
CA THR A 192 -15.91 38.57 -9.13
C THR A 192 -15.06 37.50 -9.81
N ALA A 193 -15.62 36.72 -10.73
CA ALA A 193 -14.87 35.72 -11.49
C ALA A 193 -13.70 36.32 -12.27
N LYS A 194 -13.86 37.52 -12.87
CA LYS A 194 -12.76 38.22 -13.53
C LYS A 194 -11.65 38.64 -12.56
N LYS A 195 -12.01 39.14 -11.37
CA LYS A 195 -11.02 39.51 -10.35
C LYS A 195 -10.24 38.28 -9.88
N GLU A 196 -10.94 37.20 -9.57
CA GLU A 196 -10.33 35.94 -9.16
C GLU A 196 -9.40 35.40 -10.25
N PHE A 197 -9.84 35.39 -11.50
CA PHE A 197 -9.01 34.96 -12.63
C PHE A 197 -7.71 35.77 -12.76
N GLU A 198 -7.77 37.09 -12.64
CA GLU A 198 -6.56 37.92 -12.67
C GLU A 198 -5.64 37.70 -11.46
N THR A 199 -6.20 37.43 -10.27
CA THR A 199 -5.39 37.04 -9.10
C THR A 199 -4.70 35.69 -9.30
N THR A 200 -5.44 34.67 -9.74
CA THR A 200 -4.87 33.34 -10.00
C THR A 200 -3.82 33.39 -11.10
N LYS A 201 -4.02 34.22 -12.13
CA LYS A 201 -3.03 34.42 -13.21
C LYS A 201 -1.73 35.05 -12.68
N LYS A 202 -1.82 36.01 -11.74
CA LYS A 202 -0.64 36.59 -11.09
C LYS A 202 0.10 35.55 -10.24
N GLU A 203 -0.63 34.80 -9.41
CA GLU A 203 -0.04 33.73 -8.59
C GLU A 203 0.64 32.66 -9.45
N LEU A 204 0.00 32.26 -10.56
CA LEU A 204 0.58 31.30 -11.50
C LEU A 204 1.89 31.81 -12.12
N SER A 205 1.96 33.10 -12.44
CA SER A 205 3.19 33.70 -12.97
C SER A 205 4.32 33.71 -11.93
N GLN A 206 4.02 34.03 -10.67
CA GLN A 206 4.98 33.99 -9.57
C GLN A 206 5.49 32.57 -9.32
N LEU A 207 4.58 31.59 -9.30
CA LEU A 207 4.92 30.18 -9.09
C LEU A 207 5.80 29.64 -10.23
N LYS A 208 5.58 30.10 -11.46
CA LYS A 208 6.43 29.77 -12.61
C LYS A 208 7.86 30.33 -12.45
N ASP A 209 8.00 31.57 -11.97
CA ASP A 209 9.30 32.19 -11.72
C ASP A 209 10.05 31.51 -10.56
N GLU A 210 9.33 31.17 -9.48
CA GLU A 210 9.87 30.39 -8.35
C GLU A 210 10.33 29.00 -8.79
N ALA A 211 9.54 28.30 -9.61
CA ALA A 211 9.92 27.00 -10.15
C ALA A 211 11.18 27.08 -11.03
N ALA A 212 11.33 28.15 -11.82
CA ALA A 212 12.53 28.39 -12.62
C ALA A 212 13.76 28.65 -11.73
N LEU A 213 13.60 29.43 -10.66
CA LEU A 213 14.65 29.65 -9.65
C LEU A 213 15.04 28.34 -8.95
N MET A 214 14.07 27.56 -8.48
CA MET A 214 14.33 26.27 -7.84
C MET A 214 15.08 25.32 -8.78
N LYS A 215 14.71 25.26 -10.06
CA LYS A 215 15.40 24.44 -11.07
C LYS A 215 16.87 24.87 -11.24
N ASN A 216 17.14 26.17 -11.28
CA ASN A 216 18.52 26.68 -11.35
C ASN A 216 19.31 26.37 -10.07
N ASN A 217 18.71 26.56 -8.89
CA ASN A 217 19.33 26.24 -7.61
C ASN A 217 19.65 24.74 -7.51
N ALA A 218 18.73 23.86 -7.93
CA ALA A 218 18.94 22.43 -7.98
C ALA A 218 20.09 22.04 -8.93
N LYS A 219 20.19 22.69 -10.11
CA LYS A 219 21.30 22.48 -11.04
C LYS A 219 22.64 22.92 -10.44
N ASN A 220 22.68 24.06 -9.76
CA ASN A 220 23.89 24.55 -9.10
C ASN A 220 24.31 23.63 -7.94
N ALA A 221 23.37 23.19 -7.11
CA ALA A 221 23.62 22.23 -6.04
C ALA A 221 24.15 20.89 -6.60
N ALA A 222 23.62 20.40 -7.72
CA ALA A 222 24.13 19.19 -8.37
C ALA A 222 25.60 19.35 -8.82
N LEU A 223 25.96 20.50 -9.40
CA LEU A 223 27.35 20.80 -9.78
C LEU A 223 28.28 20.90 -8.56
N GLU A 224 27.82 21.46 -7.44
CA GLU A 224 28.59 21.51 -6.20
C GLU A 224 28.81 20.11 -5.61
N ILE A 225 27.78 19.27 -5.61
CA ILE A 225 27.88 17.87 -5.16
C ILE A 225 28.90 17.11 -6.00
N GLU A 226 28.93 17.30 -7.32
CA GLU A 226 29.89 16.64 -8.20
C GLU A 226 31.34 17.08 -7.89
N LYS A 227 31.57 18.38 -7.67
CA LYS A 227 32.88 18.90 -7.22
C LYS A 227 33.29 18.32 -5.86
N LEU A 228 32.37 18.27 -4.89
CA LEU A 228 32.64 17.72 -3.56
C LEU A 228 32.97 16.23 -3.63
N LYS A 229 32.28 15.47 -4.49
CA LYS A 229 32.59 14.05 -4.73
C LYS A 229 33.99 13.87 -5.30
N GLU A 230 34.38 14.71 -6.26
CA GLU A 230 35.74 14.67 -6.82
C GLU A 230 36.80 14.96 -5.74
N ILE A 231 36.58 15.99 -4.91
CA ILE A 231 37.46 16.34 -3.79
C ILE A 231 37.56 15.19 -2.77
N ALA A 232 36.42 14.62 -2.37
CA ALA A 232 36.38 13.48 -1.45
C ALA A 232 37.16 12.29 -1.99
N SER A 233 36.99 11.95 -3.27
CA SER A 233 37.73 10.85 -3.91
C SER A 233 39.24 11.11 -3.98
N LYS A 234 39.67 12.38 -4.13
CA LYS A 234 41.09 12.75 -4.06
C LYS A 234 41.65 12.57 -2.66
N HIS A 235 40.90 13.00 -1.64
CA HIS A 235 41.30 12.83 -0.24
C HIS A 235 41.34 11.37 0.20
N GLU A 236 40.39 10.55 -0.24
CA GLU A 236 40.40 9.09 0.00
C GLU A 236 41.67 8.44 -0.57
N ASN A 237 42.01 8.75 -1.83
CA ASN A 237 43.23 8.27 -2.47
C ASN A 237 44.49 8.76 -1.75
N GLN A 238 44.51 10.01 -1.28
CA GLN A 238 45.63 10.56 -0.53
C GLN A 238 45.79 9.91 0.85
N ALA A 239 44.68 9.69 1.55
CA ALA A 239 44.66 9.03 2.85
C ALA A 239 45.14 7.59 2.74
N SER A 240 44.65 6.83 1.76
CA SER A 240 45.09 5.46 1.48
C SER A 240 46.60 5.38 1.21
N LYS A 241 47.12 6.27 0.35
CA LYS A 241 48.57 6.38 0.11
C LYS A 241 49.37 6.78 1.36
N LEU A 242 48.79 7.57 2.25
CA LEU A 242 49.45 7.97 3.49
C LEU A 242 49.53 6.80 4.48
N VAL A 243 48.45 6.02 4.60
CA VAL A 243 48.41 4.80 5.43
C VAL A 243 49.46 3.80 4.94
N GLU A 244 49.51 3.52 3.63
CA GLU A 244 50.52 2.63 3.04
C GLU A 244 51.96 3.10 3.35
N LYS A 245 52.23 4.41 3.23
CA LYS A 245 53.54 4.99 3.60
C LYS A 245 53.84 4.88 5.09
N CYS A 246 52.83 5.01 5.96
CA CYS A 246 53.00 4.86 7.41
C CYS A 246 53.36 3.42 7.77
N ASP A 247 52.68 2.43 7.18
CA ASP A 247 52.98 1.01 7.40
C ASP A 247 54.40 0.66 6.91
N ASP A 248 54.77 1.11 5.71
CA ASP A 248 56.12 0.99 5.17
C ASP A 248 57.17 1.61 6.11
N ALA A 249 56.89 2.82 6.61
CA ALA A 249 57.79 3.54 7.51
C ALA A 249 57.94 2.86 8.87
N LEU A 250 56.86 2.33 9.45
CA LEU A 250 56.89 1.59 10.71
C LEU A 250 57.70 0.30 10.57
N GLN A 251 57.54 -0.41 9.46
CA GLN A 251 58.30 -1.62 9.18
C GLN A 251 59.80 -1.33 8.98
N ILE A 252 60.13 -0.29 8.22
CA ILE A 252 61.51 0.16 8.02
C ILE A 252 62.12 0.58 9.36
N THR A 253 61.40 1.36 10.16
CA THR A 253 61.88 1.84 11.46
C THR A 253 62.11 0.70 12.45
N THR A 254 61.19 -0.27 12.52
CA THR A 254 61.33 -1.46 13.38
C THR A 254 62.58 -2.26 13.00
N THR A 255 62.76 -2.53 11.70
CA THR A 255 63.91 -3.28 11.21
C THR A 255 65.22 -2.52 11.42
N GLN A 256 65.21 -1.21 11.19
CA GLN A 256 66.35 -0.33 11.45
C GLN A 256 66.70 -0.26 12.94
N GLY A 257 65.69 -0.24 13.82
CA GLY A 257 65.87 -0.27 15.27
C GLY A 257 66.53 -1.55 15.75
N LEU A 258 66.06 -2.71 15.31
CA LEU A 258 66.67 -4.02 15.60
C LEU A 258 68.11 -4.10 15.07
N ALA A 259 68.32 -3.71 13.81
CA ALA A 259 69.64 -3.63 13.21
C ALA A 259 70.61 -2.75 13.99
N ALA A 260 70.15 -1.57 14.42
CA ALA A 260 70.95 -0.64 15.21
C ALA A 260 71.33 -1.23 16.58
N GLY A 261 70.40 -1.93 17.24
CA GLY A 261 70.65 -2.61 18.51
C GLY A 261 71.74 -3.69 18.39
N PHE A 262 71.67 -4.55 17.36
CA PHE A 262 72.70 -5.56 17.10
C PHE A 262 74.05 -4.94 16.71
N ASP A 263 74.04 -3.92 15.85
CA ASP A 263 75.25 -3.20 15.40
C ASP A 263 75.97 -2.51 16.57
N GLN A 264 75.21 -1.88 17.48
CA GLN A 264 75.74 -1.27 18.69
C GLN A 264 76.41 -2.33 19.59
N LYS A 265 75.74 -3.46 19.84
CA LYS A 265 76.33 -4.54 20.66
C LYS A 265 77.59 -5.13 20.05
N ALA A 266 77.61 -5.31 18.74
CA ALA A 266 78.81 -5.75 18.03
C ALA A 266 79.98 -4.77 18.18
N LYS A 267 79.70 -3.46 18.04
CA LYS A 267 80.71 -2.40 18.22
C LYS A 267 81.23 -2.32 19.67
N GLU A 268 80.36 -2.42 20.67
CA GLU A 268 80.74 -2.46 22.09
C GLU A 268 81.69 -3.63 22.37
N LEU A 269 81.37 -4.83 21.87
CA LEU A 269 82.23 -6.00 21.99
C LEU A 269 83.56 -5.83 21.27
N LYS A 270 83.55 -5.30 20.03
CA LYS A 270 84.77 -5.04 19.24
C LYS A 270 85.68 -4.00 19.90
N SER A 271 85.11 -2.94 20.46
CA SER A 271 85.86 -1.95 21.25
C SER A 271 86.49 -2.61 22.48
N SER A 272 85.75 -3.50 23.14
CA SER A 272 86.28 -4.23 24.27
C SER A 272 87.39 -5.23 23.93
N ILE A 273 87.38 -5.83 22.73
CA ILE A 273 88.50 -6.67 22.26
C ILE A 273 89.81 -5.87 22.24
N TRP A 274 89.78 -4.60 21.81
CA TRP A 274 90.98 -3.75 21.80
C TRP A 274 91.59 -3.53 23.18
N ILE A 275 90.76 -3.41 24.22
CA ILE A 275 91.23 -3.31 25.62
C ILE A 275 91.99 -4.59 26.01
N TRP A 276 91.47 -5.76 25.65
CA TRP A 276 92.14 -7.04 25.93
C TRP A 276 93.38 -7.27 25.08
N ILE A 277 93.42 -6.78 23.82
CA ILE A 277 94.64 -6.78 23.00
C ILE A 277 95.73 -5.94 23.67
N PHE A 278 95.38 -4.76 24.18
CA PHE A 278 96.32 -3.92 24.90
C PHE A 278 96.80 -4.59 26.21
N ALA A 279 95.88 -5.21 26.96
CA ALA A 279 96.24 -6.00 28.15
C ALA A 279 97.18 -7.17 27.81
N LEU A 280 96.94 -7.86 26.69
CA LEU A 280 97.81 -8.93 26.19
C LEU A 280 99.21 -8.42 25.83
N LEU A 281 99.31 -7.27 25.15
CA LEU A 281 100.60 -6.64 24.82
C LEU A 281 101.38 -6.24 26.07
N ILE A 282 100.71 -5.66 27.08
CA ILE A 282 101.34 -5.35 28.37
C ILE A 282 101.76 -6.63 29.09
N ALA A 283 100.94 -7.66 29.09
CA ALA A 283 101.26 -8.96 29.71
C ALA A 283 102.50 -9.59 29.05
N LEU A 284 102.58 -9.57 27.71
CA LEU A 284 103.72 -10.10 26.98
C LEU A 284 104.98 -9.26 27.20
N GLY A 285 104.86 -7.92 27.18
CA GLY A 285 105.98 -7.01 27.43
C GLY A 285 106.53 -7.13 28.85
N SER A 286 105.65 -7.16 29.85
CA SER A 286 106.03 -7.37 31.27
C SER A 286 106.62 -8.76 31.50
N GLY A 287 106.05 -9.80 30.88
CA GLY A 287 106.59 -11.16 30.90
C GLY A 287 107.99 -11.25 30.29
N ALA A 288 108.23 -10.58 29.16
CA ALA A 288 109.54 -10.53 28.52
C ALA A 288 110.57 -9.75 29.36
N TRP A 289 110.16 -8.63 29.96
CA TRP A 289 111.02 -7.81 30.82
C TRP A 289 111.40 -8.55 32.12
N LEU A 290 110.42 -9.07 32.86
CA LEU A 290 110.63 -9.87 34.08
C LEU A 290 111.36 -11.18 33.78
N GLY A 291 111.09 -11.80 32.63
CA GLY A 291 111.78 -12.98 32.16
C GLY A 291 113.26 -12.71 31.90
N ALA A 292 113.60 -11.61 31.21
CA ALA A 292 114.98 -11.22 30.96
C ALA A 292 115.74 -10.90 32.26
N GLU A 293 115.10 -10.17 33.19
CA GLU A 293 115.68 -9.87 34.50
C GLU A 293 115.94 -11.15 35.30
N ARG A 294 114.96 -12.06 35.36
CA ARG A 294 115.12 -13.34 36.07
C ARG A 294 116.10 -14.28 35.42
N VAL A 295 116.18 -14.36 34.09
CA VAL A 295 117.21 -15.16 33.40
C VAL A 295 118.60 -14.61 33.72
N ASN A 296 118.77 -13.28 33.76
CA ASN A 296 120.05 -12.64 34.08
C ASN A 296 120.44 -12.87 35.55
N GLU A 297 119.52 -12.70 36.49
CA GLU A 297 119.73 -13.03 37.91
C GLU A 297 120.02 -14.51 38.13
N PHE A 298 119.27 -15.41 37.49
CA PHE A 298 119.48 -16.85 37.58
C PHE A 298 120.84 -17.26 36.99
N THR A 299 121.27 -16.63 35.89
CA THR A 299 122.59 -16.87 35.29
C THR A 299 123.73 -16.40 36.19
N LYS A 300 123.58 -15.26 36.87
CA LYS A 300 124.54 -14.76 37.86
C LYS A 300 124.64 -15.68 39.08
N VAL A 301 123.50 -16.13 39.57
CA VAL A 301 123.40 -16.97 40.77
C VAL A 301 123.92 -18.40 40.48
N LEU A 302 123.77 -18.93 39.26
CA LEU A 302 124.40 -20.18 38.83
C LEU A 302 125.94 -20.15 38.80
N GLY A 303 126.55 -18.96 38.77
CA GLY A 303 128.00 -18.77 38.85
C GLY A 303 128.57 -18.94 40.26
N GLU A 304 127.72 -18.96 41.30
CA GLU A 304 128.10 -19.16 42.70
C GLU A 304 127.66 -20.56 43.20
N GLN A 305 128.31 -21.08 44.26
CA GLN A 305 127.92 -22.37 44.86
C GLN A 305 126.56 -22.24 45.58
N LEU A 306 125.48 -22.51 44.86
CA LEU A 306 124.12 -22.53 45.39
C LEU A 306 123.84 -23.73 46.27
N THR A 307 123.20 -23.49 47.41
CA THR A 307 122.53 -24.57 48.17
C THR A 307 121.25 -24.98 47.45
N ALA A 308 120.91 -26.28 47.44
CA ALA A 308 119.71 -26.80 46.78
C ALA A 308 118.41 -26.07 47.17
N GLY A 309 118.29 -25.62 48.42
CA GLY A 309 117.14 -24.82 48.89
C GLY A 309 117.03 -23.43 48.28
N GLN A 310 118.15 -22.75 48.01
CA GLN A 310 118.17 -21.43 47.36
C GLN A 310 117.82 -21.55 45.88
N ALA A 311 118.32 -22.60 45.20
CA ALA A 311 117.95 -22.88 43.81
C ALA A 311 116.43 -23.10 43.67
N ILE A 312 115.82 -23.89 44.57
CA ILE A 312 114.37 -24.11 44.60
C ILE A 312 113.60 -22.80 44.84
N LEU A 313 114.06 -21.94 45.76
CA LEU A 313 113.42 -20.66 46.04
C LEU A 313 113.45 -19.73 44.81
N HIS A 314 114.58 -19.64 44.12
CA HIS A 314 114.69 -18.87 42.87
C HIS A 314 113.79 -19.43 41.76
N THR A 315 113.66 -20.76 41.65
CA THR A 315 112.74 -21.40 40.70
C THR A 315 111.27 -21.11 41.03
N ILE A 316 110.87 -21.20 42.29
CA ILE A 316 109.50 -20.87 42.72
C ILE A 316 109.20 -19.39 42.46
N MET A 317 110.12 -18.49 42.81
CA MET A 317 109.97 -17.06 42.55
C MET A 317 109.87 -16.76 41.05
N ALA A 318 110.62 -17.47 40.20
CA ALA A 318 110.52 -17.35 38.75
C ALA A 318 109.16 -17.84 38.22
N ILE A 319 108.65 -18.99 38.71
CA ILE A 319 107.33 -19.52 38.33
C ILE A 319 106.21 -18.54 38.70
N PHE A 320 106.23 -17.96 39.90
CA PHE A 320 105.21 -17.00 40.32
C PHE A 320 105.36 -15.64 39.61
N SER A 321 106.59 -15.17 39.40
CA SER A 321 106.85 -13.87 38.76
C SER A 321 106.52 -13.86 37.26
N ILE A 322 106.84 -14.94 36.54
CA ILE A 322 106.53 -15.09 35.11
C ILE A 322 105.12 -15.64 34.91
N GLY A 323 104.62 -16.43 35.87
CA GLY A 323 103.28 -17.03 35.85
C GLY A 323 102.14 -16.01 35.88
N GLY A 324 102.32 -14.87 36.57
CA GLY A 324 101.32 -13.79 36.58
C GLY A 324 101.06 -13.20 35.19
N PRO A 325 102.08 -12.64 34.50
CA PRO A 325 101.93 -12.16 33.12
C PRO A 325 101.48 -13.25 32.14
N LEU A 326 101.96 -14.49 32.27
CA LEU A 326 101.51 -15.60 31.41
C LEU A 326 100.03 -15.95 31.63
N TRP A 327 99.55 -15.94 32.88
CA TRP A 327 98.13 -16.15 33.18
C TRP A 327 97.27 -15.04 32.58
N LEU A 328 97.70 -13.78 32.74
CA LEU A 328 96.99 -12.64 32.16
C LEU A 328 96.96 -12.71 30.63
N ALA A 329 98.07 -13.11 30.00
CA ALA A 329 98.14 -13.31 28.55
C ALA A 329 97.17 -14.40 28.08
N TRP A 330 97.15 -15.55 28.75
CA TRP A 330 96.22 -16.64 28.46
C TRP A 330 94.75 -16.21 28.61
N LEU A 331 94.41 -15.56 29.74
CA LEU A 331 93.07 -15.04 29.99
C LEU A 331 92.66 -14.03 28.91
N ALA A 332 93.56 -13.12 28.53
CA ALA A 332 93.32 -12.16 27.47
C ALA A 332 93.07 -12.85 26.12
N THR A 333 93.84 -13.88 25.76
CA THR A 333 93.62 -14.66 24.52
C THR A 333 92.23 -15.33 24.52
N GLN A 334 91.81 -15.93 25.63
CA GLN A 334 90.48 -16.56 25.72
C GLN A 334 89.36 -15.51 25.61
N GLN A 335 89.49 -14.38 26.31
CA GLN A 335 88.52 -13.27 26.26
C GLN A 335 88.43 -12.64 24.87
N ILE A 336 89.56 -12.48 24.17
CA ILE A 336 89.60 -12.00 22.78
C ILE A 336 88.82 -12.94 21.87
N ASN A 337 89.07 -14.25 21.96
CA ASN A 337 88.40 -15.24 21.11
C ASN A 337 86.88 -15.28 21.36
N GLN A 338 86.46 -15.30 22.62
CA GLN A 338 85.03 -15.31 22.98
C GLN A 338 84.32 -14.04 22.49
N ARG A 339 84.91 -12.86 22.74
CA ARG A 339 84.32 -11.57 22.33
C ARG A 339 84.33 -11.40 20.81
N PHE A 340 85.34 -11.89 20.11
CA PHE A 340 85.40 -11.87 18.66
C PHE A 340 84.25 -12.66 18.04
N LYS A 341 84.09 -13.93 18.45
CA LYS A 341 82.97 -14.78 18.00
C LYS A 341 81.61 -14.14 18.25
N LEU A 342 81.42 -13.57 19.44
CA LEU A 342 80.17 -12.91 19.81
C LEU A 342 79.93 -11.63 18.99
N SER A 343 80.97 -10.83 18.74
CA SER A 343 80.86 -9.61 17.92
C SER A 343 80.55 -9.91 16.45
N GLU A 344 81.06 -11.01 15.91
CA GLU A 344 80.79 -11.45 14.55
C GLU A 344 79.35 -11.92 14.39
N ASP A 345 78.82 -12.70 15.35
CA ASP A 345 77.41 -13.14 15.35
C ASP A 345 76.45 -11.95 15.41
N TYR A 346 76.69 -10.98 16.31
CA TYR A 346 75.87 -9.76 16.35
C TYR A 346 75.99 -8.91 15.09
N SER A 347 77.19 -8.83 14.49
CA SER A 347 77.39 -8.12 13.21
C SER A 347 76.65 -8.79 12.06
N TYR A 348 76.63 -10.13 12.04
CA TYR A 348 75.86 -10.93 11.09
C TYR A 348 74.35 -10.69 11.27
N LYS A 349 73.83 -10.77 12.51
CA LYS A 349 72.43 -10.46 12.83
C LYS A 349 72.04 -9.04 12.43
N ALA A 350 72.91 -8.06 12.67
CA ALA A 350 72.69 -6.68 12.24
C ALA A 350 72.59 -6.58 10.71
N THR A 351 73.41 -7.31 9.97
CA THR A 351 73.41 -7.31 8.50
C THR A 351 72.16 -7.98 7.92
N VAL A 352 71.74 -9.10 8.51
CA VAL A 352 70.47 -9.78 8.17
C VAL A 352 69.29 -8.84 8.43
N ALA A 353 69.25 -8.18 9.58
CA ALA A 353 68.23 -7.18 9.89
C ALA A 353 68.24 -6.03 8.87
N LYS A 354 69.39 -5.40 8.59
CA LYS A 354 69.49 -4.27 7.62
C LYS A 354 69.01 -4.64 6.22
N SER A 355 69.23 -5.88 5.78
CA SER A 355 68.87 -6.34 4.44
C SER A 355 67.44 -6.89 4.33
N PHE A 356 66.81 -7.21 5.46
CA PHE A 356 65.46 -7.79 5.50
C PHE A 356 64.41 -6.94 4.80
N THR A 357 64.36 -5.62 5.03
CA THR A 357 63.37 -4.74 4.37
C THR A 357 63.53 -4.70 2.86
N GLY A 358 64.77 -4.69 2.37
CA GLY A 358 65.06 -4.77 0.94
C GLY A 358 64.60 -6.11 0.35
N PHE A 359 64.99 -7.22 0.98
CA PHE A 359 64.63 -8.55 0.51
C PHE A 359 63.13 -8.84 0.62
N LYS A 360 62.44 -8.35 1.65
CA LYS A 360 60.98 -8.49 1.77
C LYS A 360 60.26 -7.80 0.60
N LYS A 361 60.64 -6.57 0.25
CA LYS A 361 60.11 -5.85 -0.92
C LYS A 361 60.33 -6.58 -2.25
N PHE A 362 61.40 -7.36 -2.36
CA PHE A 362 61.61 -8.23 -3.51
C PHE A 362 60.78 -9.52 -3.40
N ALA A 363 60.69 -10.14 -2.22
CA ALA A 363 59.94 -11.38 -1.98
C ALA A 363 58.43 -11.22 -2.24
N GLU A 364 57.84 -10.09 -1.83
CA GLU A 364 56.44 -9.70 -2.12
C GLU A 364 56.11 -9.77 -3.63
N ARG A 365 57.09 -9.60 -4.52
CA ARG A 365 56.90 -9.64 -5.97
C ARG A 365 56.94 -11.04 -6.58
N PHE A 366 57.43 -12.05 -5.84
CA PHE A 366 57.59 -13.40 -6.36
C PHE A 366 56.43 -14.31 -5.94
N SER A 367 56.29 -14.60 -4.65
CA SER A 367 55.20 -15.44 -4.12
C SER A 367 55.08 -15.34 -2.60
N PRO A 368 53.87 -15.59 -2.02
CA PRO A 368 53.67 -15.63 -0.58
C PRO A 368 54.55 -16.66 0.15
N ASP A 369 54.80 -17.84 -0.46
CA ASP A 369 55.68 -18.88 0.09
C ASP A 369 57.13 -18.41 0.25
N THR A 370 57.60 -17.55 -0.67
CA THR A 370 58.95 -16.96 -0.59
C THR A 370 59.05 -15.94 0.53
N GLU A 371 57.99 -15.14 0.76
CA GLU A 371 57.92 -14.18 1.86
C GLU A 371 57.90 -14.90 3.22
N GLU A 372 57.07 -15.93 3.35
CA GLU A 372 57.00 -16.75 4.56
C GLU A 372 58.33 -17.43 4.88
N ARG A 373 58.97 -18.03 3.86
CA ARG A 373 60.30 -18.64 4.02
C ARG A 373 61.35 -17.62 4.43
N LEU A 374 61.34 -16.42 3.84
CA LEU A 374 62.26 -15.35 4.21
C LEU A 374 62.03 -14.92 5.67
N PHE A 375 60.78 -14.71 6.07
CA PHE A 375 60.42 -14.32 7.42
C PHE A 375 60.87 -15.36 8.45
N ASN A 376 60.47 -16.63 8.28
CA ASN A 376 60.84 -17.72 9.18
C ASN A 376 62.36 -17.91 9.25
N SER A 377 63.05 -17.87 8.10
CA SER A 377 64.51 -17.97 8.09
C SER A 377 65.20 -16.79 8.79
N THR A 378 64.64 -15.57 8.76
CA THR A 378 65.20 -14.44 9.52
C THR A 378 64.89 -14.52 11.00
N LEU A 379 63.70 -14.97 11.37
CA LEU A 379 63.28 -15.17 12.75
C LEU A 379 64.17 -16.21 13.44
N ASP A 380 64.40 -17.36 12.79
CA ASP A 380 65.32 -18.39 13.28
C ASP A 380 66.72 -17.80 13.57
N ARG A 381 67.22 -16.90 12.73
CA ARG A 381 68.54 -16.27 12.91
C ARG A 381 68.55 -15.28 14.07
N PHE A 382 67.45 -14.60 14.35
CA PHE A 382 67.34 -13.74 15.52
C PHE A 382 67.26 -14.56 16.81
N ASP A 383 66.52 -15.67 16.80
CA ASP A 383 66.30 -16.54 17.95
C ASP A 383 67.53 -17.39 18.33
N GLU A 384 68.47 -17.60 17.42
CA GLU A 384 69.72 -18.32 17.71
C GLU A 384 70.50 -17.68 18.88
N MET A 385 70.61 -18.40 20.00
CA MET A 385 71.28 -17.88 21.21
C MET A 385 72.78 -17.62 20.95
N PRO A 386 73.30 -16.40 21.21
CA PRO A 386 74.71 -16.07 20.93
C PRO A 386 75.73 -16.90 21.74
N LEU A 387 75.33 -17.41 22.90
CA LEU A 387 76.15 -18.26 23.77
C LEU A 387 76.56 -19.59 23.13
N ARG A 388 75.87 -20.02 22.05
CA ARG A 388 76.22 -21.25 21.31
C ARG A 388 77.67 -21.27 20.82
N LEU A 389 78.23 -20.11 20.48
CA LEU A 389 79.58 -19.98 19.93
C LEU A 389 80.67 -20.04 21.01
N ILE A 390 80.26 -19.99 22.27
CA ILE A 390 81.11 -20.00 23.46
C ILE A 390 81.15 -21.41 24.09
N ASN A 391 80.32 -22.35 23.63
CA ASN A 391 80.30 -23.72 24.13
C ASN A 391 81.58 -24.50 23.77
N GLY A 392 82.54 -24.46 24.70
CA GLY A 392 83.71 -25.32 24.79
C GLY A 392 83.97 -25.65 26.27
N LYS A 393 84.91 -26.56 26.56
CA LYS A 393 85.31 -26.84 27.94
C LYS A 393 85.83 -25.55 28.60
N ASP A 394 85.16 -25.08 29.64
CA ASP A 394 85.59 -23.92 30.41
C ASP A 394 86.79 -24.31 31.28
N TYR A 395 88.00 -24.00 30.80
CA TYR A 395 89.19 -24.14 31.64
C TYR A 395 89.25 -22.98 32.62
N ASN A 396 89.41 -23.30 33.91
CA ASN A 396 89.52 -22.30 34.98
C ASN A 396 90.97 -21.87 35.24
N SER A 397 91.95 -22.50 34.60
CA SER A 397 93.35 -22.08 34.65
C SER A 397 94.17 -22.55 33.46
N PRO A 398 95.30 -21.87 33.14
CA PRO A 398 96.25 -22.30 32.12
C PRO A 398 96.77 -23.72 32.36
N TRP A 399 96.93 -24.13 33.63
CA TRP A 399 97.37 -25.48 33.99
C TRP A 399 96.32 -26.54 33.69
N HIS A 400 95.03 -26.24 33.88
CA HIS A 400 93.95 -27.16 33.53
C HIS A 400 93.89 -27.39 32.01
N GLU A 401 94.08 -26.35 31.20
CA GLU A 401 94.14 -26.49 29.74
C GLU A 401 95.38 -27.26 29.29
N PHE A 402 96.54 -26.97 29.86
CA PHE A 402 97.80 -27.66 29.52
C PHE A 402 97.72 -29.17 29.81
N ILE A 403 97.15 -29.56 30.94
CA ILE A 403 97.00 -30.97 31.32
C ILE A 403 95.98 -31.69 30.42
N ASP A 404 94.91 -31.01 30.00
CA ASP A 404 93.92 -31.61 29.09
C ASP A 404 94.36 -31.60 27.61
N SER A 405 95.47 -30.92 27.29
CA SER A 405 96.00 -30.81 25.92
C SER A 405 96.44 -32.15 25.34
N GLU A 406 96.25 -32.31 24.03
CA GLU A 406 96.69 -33.52 23.30
C GLU A 406 98.21 -33.69 23.34
N ALA A 407 98.96 -32.59 23.37
CA ALA A 407 100.42 -32.60 23.49
C ALA A 407 100.87 -33.22 24.83
N PHE A 408 100.25 -32.83 25.95
CA PHE A 408 100.57 -33.42 27.25
C PHE A 408 100.12 -34.89 27.35
N LYS A 409 98.95 -35.23 26.81
CA LYS A 409 98.48 -36.62 26.71
C LYS A 409 99.39 -37.50 25.85
N ASN A 410 99.98 -36.96 24.79
CA ASN A 410 100.92 -37.68 23.95
C ASN A 410 102.30 -37.81 24.62
N ALA A 411 102.78 -36.77 25.30
CA ALA A 411 104.03 -36.80 26.06
C ALA A 411 103.99 -37.80 27.24
N THR A 412 102.87 -37.84 27.97
CA THR A 412 102.65 -38.81 29.06
C THR A 412 102.58 -40.25 28.54
N LYS A 413 102.03 -40.48 27.34
CA LYS A 413 102.07 -41.79 26.67
C LYS A 413 103.48 -42.18 26.19
N ALA A 414 104.27 -41.23 25.70
CA ALA A 414 105.62 -41.48 25.18
C ALA A 414 106.67 -41.71 26.28
N PHE A 415 106.50 -41.10 27.47
CA PHE A 415 107.42 -41.23 28.60
C PHE A 415 106.68 -41.57 29.90
N PRO A 416 106.38 -42.85 30.17
CA PRO A 416 105.58 -43.25 31.34
C PRO A 416 106.25 -42.93 32.70
N ASN A 417 107.57 -42.74 32.74
CA ASN A 417 108.30 -42.36 33.95
C ASN A 417 107.98 -40.93 34.44
N LEU A 418 107.49 -40.03 33.58
CA LEU A 418 107.10 -38.66 33.95
C LEU A 418 105.90 -38.63 34.90
N VAL A 419 104.94 -39.53 34.70
CA VAL A 419 103.73 -39.62 35.54
C VAL A 419 104.09 -40.10 36.95
N THR A 420 105.00 -41.06 37.06
CA THR A 420 105.52 -41.55 38.35
C THR A 420 106.35 -40.53 39.12
N GLU A 421 107.19 -39.73 38.45
CA GLU A 421 107.96 -38.67 39.12
C GLU A 421 107.09 -37.48 39.54
N ALA A 422 106.13 -37.06 38.71
CA ALA A 422 105.15 -36.02 39.06
C ALA A 422 104.26 -36.44 40.24
N GLY A 423 103.81 -37.70 40.28
CA GLY A 423 103.08 -38.27 41.42
C GLY A 423 103.92 -38.32 42.71
N LYS A 424 105.22 -38.64 42.61
CA LYS A 424 106.15 -38.62 43.75
C LYS A 424 106.37 -37.20 44.29
N PHE A 425 106.48 -36.18 43.43
CA PHE A 425 106.61 -34.78 43.86
C PHE A 425 105.36 -34.26 44.59
N ALA A 426 104.16 -34.55 44.08
CA ALA A 426 102.90 -34.16 44.73
C ALA A 426 102.66 -34.88 46.07
N SER A 427 103.15 -36.11 46.22
CA SER A 427 103.06 -36.84 47.50
C SER A 427 104.03 -36.31 48.58
N ARG A 428 105.12 -35.66 48.19
CA ARG A 428 106.16 -35.12 49.11
C ARG A 428 105.90 -33.70 49.60
N THR A 429 104.95 -32.98 49.00
CA THR A 429 104.53 -31.62 49.40
C THR A 429 103.28 -31.58 50.28
N LYS A 430 102.79 -32.74 50.75
CA LYS A 430 101.77 -32.79 51.80
C LYS A 430 102.35 -32.25 53.12
N LEU A 431 102.22 -30.93 53.32
CA LEU A 431 102.27 -30.28 54.63
C LEU A 431 101.32 -31.03 55.58
N LYS A 432 101.87 -31.43 56.75
CA LYS A 432 101.16 -32.09 57.84
C LYS A 432 99.78 -31.45 58.06
N GLU A 433 98.73 -32.26 57.93
CA GLU A 433 97.41 -31.93 58.44
C GLU A 433 97.49 -31.63 59.95
N LYS A 434 96.88 -30.52 60.35
CA LYS A 434 96.47 -30.23 61.72
C LYS A 434 95.04 -29.64 61.69
N PRO A 435 94.28 -29.80 62.78
CA PRO A 435 92.93 -30.36 62.74
C PRO A 435 91.85 -29.32 62.42
N LYS A 436 90.72 -29.83 61.90
CA LYS A 436 89.45 -29.10 61.74
C LYS A 436 89.04 -28.38 63.03
N PRO A 437 88.61 -27.10 62.95
CA PRO A 437 87.64 -26.54 63.86
C PRO A 437 86.23 -26.56 63.24
N GLN A 438 85.25 -26.48 64.13
CA GLN A 438 83.83 -26.78 63.97
C GLN A 438 83.04 -25.76 63.13
N LYS A 439 81.87 -26.25 62.69
CA LYS A 439 80.69 -25.52 62.22
C LYS A 439 80.34 -24.31 63.08
N ASP A 440 79.97 -23.22 62.41
CA ASP A 440 78.84 -22.31 62.70
C ASP A 440 78.47 -21.66 61.35
N SER A 441 77.34 -22.03 60.73
CA SER A 441 75.97 -21.53 60.90
C SER A 441 75.67 -20.26 60.07
N ASN A 442 74.71 -20.42 59.15
CA ASN A 442 73.90 -19.42 58.44
C ASN A 442 74.58 -18.44 57.47
N ILE A 443 74.07 -18.38 56.24
CA ILE A 443 73.16 -17.30 55.77
C ILE A 443 72.61 -17.66 54.36
N ASP A 444 71.29 -17.81 54.36
CA ASP A 444 70.26 -17.53 53.34
C ASP A 444 70.52 -17.60 51.83
N LYS A 445 69.66 -18.42 51.19
CA LYS A 445 69.20 -18.28 49.81
C LYS A 445 68.11 -17.20 49.73
N PRO A 446 68.11 -16.28 48.75
CA PRO A 446 66.89 -15.63 48.32
C PRO A 446 66.12 -16.55 47.36
N LYS A 447 64.82 -16.64 47.62
CA LYS A 447 63.81 -17.26 46.77
C LYS A 447 63.71 -16.55 45.42
N LEU A 448 63.43 -17.33 44.38
CA LEU A 448 62.71 -16.86 43.21
C LEU A 448 61.26 -16.57 43.62
N GLU A 449 60.77 -15.38 43.29
CA GLU A 449 59.34 -15.10 43.15
C GLU A 449 59.05 -14.84 41.67
N GLU A 450 57.84 -15.24 41.30
CA GLU A 450 57.21 -15.30 39.97
C GLU A 450 57.10 -13.95 39.24
#